data_AF-A0A9X2M1Q8-F1
#
_entry.id   AF-A0A9X2M1Q8-F1
#
_cell.length_a   1.000
_cell.length_b   1.000
_cell.length_c   1.000
_cell.angle_alpha   90.00
_cell.angle_beta   90.00
_cell.angle_gamma   90.00
#
_symmetry.space_group_name_H-M   'P 1'
#
loop_
_entity.id
_entity.type
_entity.pdbx_description
1 polymer ?
#
loop_
_entity_poly.entity_id
_entity_poly.type
_entity_poly.pdbx_seq_one_letter_code
_entity_poly.pdbx_strand_id
1 'polypeptide(L)' 'MVDQQGTGVSACIHHGARLYASLIRPRVYPLAGHDGAAIEVYNLARALPPFPWVHETGYRGPI' A
#
# COMPACT_ATOMS: atom_id res chain seq x y z
N MET A 1 -7.54 -3.38 -1.84
CA MET A 1 -6.35 -3.19 -2.69
C MET A 1 -6.83 -2.90 -4.10
N VAL A 2 -5.99 -2.37 -4.99
CA VAL A 2 -6.32 -2.22 -6.41
C VAL A 2 -5.35 -3.03 -7.26
N ASP A 3 -5.83 -3.59 -8.37
CA ASP A 3 -4.98 -4.23 -9.38
C ASP A 3 -4.41 -3.19 -10.37
N GLN A 4 -3.71 -3.69 -11.39
CA GLN A 4 -3.08 -2.85 -12.42
C GLN A 4 -4.10 -2.07 -13.28
N GLN A 5 -5.36 -2.50 -13.31
CA GLN A 5 -6.45 -1.87 -14.03
C GLN A 5 -7.25 -0.91 -13.14
N GLY A 6 -6.87 -0.79 -11.85
CA GLY A 6 -7.59 0.02 -10.87
C GLY A 6 -8.81 -0.68 -10.28
N THR A 7 -9.03 -1.96 -10.55
CA THR A 7 -10.15 -2.73 -10.02
C THR A 7 -9.91 -3.04 -8.55
N GLY A 8 -10.95 -2.89 -7.73
CA GLY A 8 -10.90 -3.25 -6.31
C GLY A 8 -10.74 -4.75 -6.10
N VAL A 9 -9.75 -5.15 -5.31
CA VAL A 9 -9.49 -6.54 -4.92
C VAL A 9 -9.29 -6.68 -3.41
N SER A 10 -9.66 -7.85 -2.86
CA SER A 10 -9.39 -8.19 -1.48
C SER A 10 -7.88 -8.36 -1.26
N ALA A 11 -7.40 -7.99 -0.07
CA ALA A 11 -6.01 -8.16 0.32
C ALA A 11 -5.93 -8.33 1.83
N CYS A 12 -4.91 -9.05 2.30
CA CYS A 12 -4.58 -9.06 3.72
C CYS A 12 -3.98 -7.72 4.15
N ILE A 13 -3.92 -7.49 5.46
CA ILE A 13 -3.31 -6.29 6.07
C ILE A 13 -1.90 -6.03 5.53
N HIS A 14 -1.08 -7.08 5.38
CA HIS A 14 0.29 -6.95 4.87
C HIS A 14 0.33 -6.41 3.44
N HIS A 15 -0.43 -7.02 2.53
CA HIS A 15 -0.50 -6.56 1.13
C HIS A 15 -1.09 -5.15 1.04
N GLY A 16 -2.14 -4.86 1.80
CA GLY A 16 -2.73 -3.52 1.89
C GLY A 16 -1.72 -2.47 2.35
N ALA A 17 -0.94 -2.78 3.39
CA ALA A 17 0.08 -1.87 3.92
C ALA A 17 1.22 -1.61 2.92
N ARG A 18 1.70 -2.65 2.22
CA ARG A 18 2.74 -2.48 1.18
C ARG A 18 2.27 -1.60 0.03
N LEU A 19 1.06 -1.82 -0.47
CA LEU A 19 0.52 -0.95 -1.52
C LEU A 19 0.27 0.47 -1.01
N TYR A 20 -0.25 0.62 0.21
CA TYR A 20 -0.46 1.95 0.80
C TYR A 20 0.86 2.72 0.87
N ALA A 21 1.94 2.10 1.35
CA ALA A 21 3.26 2.72 1.46
C ALA A 21 3.81 3.19 0.11
N SER A 22 3.43 2.55 -1.01
CA SER A 22 3.94 2.86 -2.35
C SER A 22 3.19 3.96 -3.10
N LEU A 23 2.09 4.49 -2.55
CA LEU A 23 1.21 5.45 -3.21
C LEU A 23 1.51 6.90 -2.76
N ILE A 24 1.20 7.87 -3.64
CA ILE A 24 1.28 9.30 -3.32
C ILE A 24 -0.05 9.75 -2.73
N ARG A 25 -0.02 10.24 -1.49
CA ARG A 25 -1.21 10.72 -0.73
C ARG A 25 -2.35 9.69 -0.68
N PRO A 26 -2.07 8.41 -0.33
CA PRO A 26 -3.08 7.36 -0.28
C PRO A 26 -4.15 7.63 0.79
N ARG A 27 -5.28 6.97 0.61
CA ARG A 27 -6.34 6.84 1.62
C ARG A 27 -6.72 5.38 1.73
N VAL A 28 -7.03 4.94 2.95
CA VAL A 28 -7.58 3.61 3.23
C VAL A 28 -8.96 3.81 3.87
N TYR A 29 -9.94 3.06 3.39
CA TYR A 29 -11.32 3.17 3.85
C TYR A 29 -11.72 1.86 4.54
N PRO A 30 -12.43 1.91 5.67
CA PRO A 30 -13.04 0.73 6.26
C PRO A 30 -14.20 0.27 5.36
N LEU A 31 -13.96 -0.77 4.57
CA LEU A 31 -14.99 -1.45 3.78
C LEU A 31 -15.58 -2.62 4.57
N ALA A 32 -16.57 -3.29 3.99
CA ALA A 32 -17.07 -4.56 4.53
C ALA A 32 -15.92 -5.57 4.63
N GLY A 33 -15.46 -5.82 5.85
CA GLY A 33 -14.25 -6.58 6.16
C GLY A 33 -14.04 -6.67 7.66
N HIS A 34 -12.87 -7.14 8.09
CA HIS A 34 -12.53 -7.23 9.51
C HIS A 34 -12.45 -5.83 10.14
N ASP A 35 -13.10 -5.66 11.30
CA ASP A 35 -13.07 -4.42 12.06
C ASP A 35 -11.62 -4.01 12.37
N GLY A 36 -11.30 -2.73 12.17
CA GLY A 36 -9.95 -2.22 12.41
C GLY A 36 -8.91 -2.51 11.33
N ALA A 37 -9.20 -3.34 10.31
CA ALA A 37 -8.22 -3.67 9.26
C ALA A 37 -7.68 -2.43 8.52
N ALA A 38 -8.52 -1.40 8.32
CA ALA A 38 -8.09 -0.14 7.71
C ALA A 38 -7.06 0.62 8.59
N ILE A 39 -7.25 0.61 9.91
CA ILE A 39 -6.33 1.24 10.87
C ILE A 39 -5.02 0.46 10.94
N GLU A 40 -5.09 -0.88 10.94
CA GLU A 40 -3.89 -1.72 10.93
C GLU A 40 -3.05 -1.53 9.67
N VAL A 41 -3.70 -1.47 8.49
CA VAL A 41 -3.02 -1.12 7.23
C VAL A 41 -2.35 0.25 7.33
N TYR A 42 -3.06 1.28 7.81
CA TYR A 42 -2.51 2.63 7.97
C TYR A 42 -1.29 2.66 8.88
N ASN A 43 -1.37 2.00 10.05
CA ASN A 43 -0.27 1.96 11.02
C ASN A 43 0.93 1.19 10.49
N LEU A 44 0.72 0.01 9.90
CA LEU A 44 1.80 -0.82 9.37
C LEU A 44 2.52 -0.13 8.20
N ALA A 45 1.77 0.52 7.30
CA ALA A 45 2.35 1.18 6.13
C ALA A 45 3.36 2.28 6.48
N ARG A 46 3.18 2.96 7.62
CA ARG A 46 4.10 4.01 8.09
C ARG A 46 5.49 3.50 8.48
N ALA A 47 5.61 2.19 8.73
CA ALA A 47 6.87 1.54 9.05
C ALA A 47 7.53 0.85 7.85
N LEU A 48 6.85 0.81 6.70
CA LEU A 48 7.34 0.14 5.49
C LEU A 48 7.99 1.15 4.54
N PRO A 49 9.12 0.80 3.89
CA PRO A 49 9.60 1.57 2.75
C PRO A 49 8.61 1.44 1.57
N PRO A 50 8.40 2.50 0.76
CA PRO A 50 7.50 2.47 -0.40
C PRO A 50 7.83 1.37 -1.41
N PHE A 51 9.12 1.15 -1.69
CA PHE A 51 9.60 0.19 -2.68
C PHE A 51 10.78 -0.62 -2.10
N PRO A 52 10.53 -1.64 -1.25
CA PRO A 52 11.60 -2.41 -0.58
C PRO A 52 12.50 -3.20 -1.54
N TRP A 53 12.12 -3.33 -2.81
CA TRP A 53 12.93 -3.95 -3.87
C TRP A 53 13.78 -2.96 -4.66
N VAL A 54 13.64 -1.65 -4.40
CA VAL A 54 14.51 -0.63 -4.98
C VAL A 54 15.66 -0.43 -4.01
N HIS A 55 16.83 -0.97 -4.34
CA HIS A 55 18.07 -0.58 -3.67
C HIS A 55 18.36 0.89 -3.99
N GLU A 56 18.96 1.64 -3.06
CA GLU A 56 19.27 3.09 -3.20
C GLU A 56 20.13 3.43 -4.44
N THR A 57 20.66 2.42 -5.13
CA THR A 57 21.38 2.53 -6.39
C THR A 57 20.47 2.20 -7.58
N GLY A 58 19.73 3.18 -8.12
CA GLY A 58 19.31 3.08 -9.54
C GLY A 58 17.98 3.67 -9.98
N TYR A 59 17.13 4.25 -9.13
CA TYR A 59 15.93 4.92 -9.64
C TYR A 59 16.26 6.33 -10.16
N ARG A 60 16.64 6.43 -11.43
CA ARG A 60 16.49 7.66 -12.22
C ARG A 60 15.05 7.66 -12.73
N GLY A 61 14.21 8.55 -12.20
CA GLY A 61 12.83 8.73 -12.66
C GLY A 61 12.72 8.99 -14.18
N PRO A 62 11.50 9.02 -14.74
CA PRO A 62 11.32 9.16 -16.18
C PRO A 62 11.91 10.48 -16.70
N ILE A 63 12.63 10.39 -17.83
CA ILE A 63 12.97 11.50 -18.73
C ILE A 63 11.75 12.00 -19.49
#